data_AF-A0A967GJW7-F1
#
_entry.id   AF-A0A967GJW7-F1
#
_cell.length_a   1.000
_cell.length_b   1.000
_cell.length_c   1.000
_cell.angle_alpha   90.00
_cell.angle_beta   90.00
_cell.angle_gamma   90.00
#
_symmetry.space_group_name_H-M   'P 1'
#
loop_
_entity.id
_entity.type
_entity.pdbx_description
1 polymer ?
#
loop_
_entity_poly.entity_id
_entity_poly.type
_entity_poly.pdbx_seq_one_letter_code
_entity_poly.pdbx_strand_id
1 'polypeptide(L)'
;PERSVLFKQSDVPAHAELYLMFSMTVPVPWLERVPTYKEQQEQLHGRDLSTLGFLGYPLLQAADILAYKGGRVPVGEDQLPHIELTR
;
A
#
# COMPACT_ATOMS: atom_id res chain seq x y z
N PRO A 1 21.58 -3.45 -12.28
CA PRO A 1 21.33 -1.99 -12.43
C PRO A 1 21.08 -1.55 -13.88
N GLU A 2 21.83 -2.07 -14.86
CA GLU A 2 21.76 -1.59 -16.25
C GLU A 2 20.40 -1.82 -16.95
N ARG A 3 19.62 -2.80 -16.47
CA ARG A 3 18.30 -3.16 -17.03
C ARG A 3 17.14 -2.92 -16.06
N SER A 4 17.44 -2.65 -14.80
CA SER A 4 16.43 -2.55 -13.73
C SER A 4 16.95 -1.63 -12.63
N VAL A 5 16.04 -0.78 -12.13
CA VAL A 5 16.32 0.14 -11.03
C VAL A 5 15.95 -0.54 -9.73
N LEU A 6 16.91 -0.67 -8.82
CA LEU A 6 16.69 -1.10 -7.45
C LEU A 6 17.01 0.08 -6.54
N PHE A 7 16.08 0.42 -5.65
CA PHE A 7 16.21 1.55 -4.75
C PHE A 7 15.51 1.25 -3.43
N LYS A 8 15.83 2.04 -2.41
CA LYS A 8 15.17 2.00 -1.12
C LYS A 8 14.03 3.02 -1.11
N GLN A 9 12.82 2.58 -0.78
CA GLN A 9 11.62 3.43 -0.79
C GLN A 9 11.80 4.73 0.00
N SER A 10 12.43 4.66 1.18
CA SER A 10 12.66 5.83 2.06
C SER A 10 13.54 6.90 1.44
N ASP A 11 14.33 6.56 0.43
CA ASP A 11 15.28 7.49 -0.20
C ASP A 11 14.57 8.31 -1.29
N VAL A 12 13.28 8.06 -1.55
CA VAL A 12 12.43 8.77 -2.51
C VAL A 12 11.26 9.47 -1.79
N PRO A 13 11.41 10.73 -1.34
CA PRO A 13 10.38 11.45 -0.58
C PRO A 13 9.03 11.58 -1.29
N ALA A 14 9.03 11.57 -2.63
CA ALA A 14 7.82 11.66 -3.44
C ALA A 14 6.79 10.56 -3.14
N HIS A 15 7.23 9.39 -2.66
CA HIS A 15 6.30 8.33 -2.24
C HIS A 15 5.45 8.77 -1.04
N ALA A 16 6.07 9.41 -0.05
CA ALA A 16 5.37 9.93 1.13
C ALA A 16 4.47 11.12 0.78
N GLU A 17 4.91 12.00 -0.11
CA GLU A 17 4.11 13.13 -0.61
C GLU A 17 2.87 12.65 -1.36
N LEU A 18 3.01 11.66 -2.25
CA LEU A 18 1.89 11.09 -2.98
C LEU A 18 0.94 10.31 -2.08
N TYR A 19 1.47 9.54 -1.13
CA TYR A 19 0.65 8.90 -0.09
C TYR A 19 -0.19 9.92 0.69
N LEU A 20 0.42 11.05 1.09
CA LEU A 20 -0.30 12.12 1.78
C LEU A 20 -1.44 12.67 0.90
N MET A 21 -1.18 12.93 -0.38
CA MET A 21 -2.22 13.40 -1.31
C MET A 21 -3.37 12.38 -1.44
N PHE A 22 -3.05 11.10 -1.58
CA PHE A 22 -4.07 10.04 -1.63
C PHE A 22 -4.86 9.91 -0.34
N SER A 23 -4.23 10.13 0.82
CA SER A 23 -4.92 10.05 2.12
C SER A 23 -6.03 11.10 2.27
N MET A 24 -6.00 12.16 1.47
CA MET A 24 -7.04 13.19 1.45
C MET A 24 -8.22 12.86 0.55
N THR A 25 -8.10 11.86 -0.33
CA THR A 25 -9.12 11.54 -1.34
C THR A 25 -9.70 10.14 -1.20
N VAL A 26 -8.93 9.18 -0.70
CA VAL A 26 -9.37 7.80 -0.55
C VAL A 26 -10.25 7.63 0.69
N PRO A 27 -11.50 7.13 0.56
CA PRO A 27 -12.36 6.90 1.70
C PRO A 27 -11.82 5.81 2.62
N VAL A 28 -11.85 6.05 3.94
CA VAL A 28 -11.45 5.08 4.97
C VAL A 28 -12.11 3.69 4.79
N PRO A 29 -13.42 3.57 4.47
CA PRO A 29 -14.05 2.26 4.32
C PRO A 29 -13.47 1.40 3.19
N TRP A 30 -12.75 1.97 2.23
CA TRP A 30 -12.08 1.18 1.18
C TRP A 30 -10.87 0.45 1.76
N LEU A 31 -10.11 1.11 2.64
CA LEU A 31 -8.95 0.54 3.32
C LEU A 31 -9.38 -0.55 4.32
N GLU A 32 -10.46 -0.32 5.07
CA GLU A 32 -10.99 -1.31 6.02
C GLU A 32 -11.54 -2.58 5.37
N ARG A 33 -11.86 -2.53 4.07
CA ARG A 33 -12.39 -3.68 3.31
C ARG A 33 -11.31 -4.55 2.68
N VAL A 34 -10.05 -4.13 2.71
CA VAL A 34 -8.93 -4.95 2.26
C VAL A 34 -8.86 -6.21 3.14
N PRO A 35 -9.04 -7.42 2.56
CA PRO A 35 -9.13 -8.67 3.33
C PRO A 35 -7.94 -8.90 4.26
N THR A 36 -6.74 -8.58 3.78
CA THR A 36 -5.46 -8.72 4.49
C THR A 36 -5.44 -7.93 5.81
N TYR A 37 -6.12 -6.78 5.87
CA TYR A 37 -6.21 -5.99 7.10
C TYR A 37 -7.03 -6.72 8.16
N LYS A 38 -8.20 -7.27 7.79
CA LYS A 38 -9.08 -7.99 8.71
C LYS A 38 -8.47 -9.31 9.18
N GLU A 39 -7.95 -10.09 8.25
CA GLU A 39 -7.35 -11.40 8.56
C GLU A 39 -6.12 -11.25 9.45
N GLN A 40 -5.28 -10.24 9.23
CA GLN A 40 -4.11 -9.99 10.08
C GLN A 40 -4.50 -9.41 11.44
N GLN A 41 -5.55 -8.59 11.54
CA GLN A 41 -6.10 -8.17 12.83
C GLN A 41 -6.59 -9.36 13.65
N GLU A 42 -7.21 -10.36 13.01
CA GLU A 42 -7.69 -11.57 13.67
C GLU A 42 -6.54 -12.52 14.05
N GLN A 43 -5.57 -12.73 13.16
CA GLN A 43 -4.46 -13.68 13.40
C GLN A 43 -3.47 -13.23 14.48
N LEU A 44 -3.35 -11.93 14.73
CA LEU A 44 -2.34 -11.37 15.64
C LEU A 44 -2.93 -11.10 17.03
N HIS A 45 -3.55 -12.13 17.61
CA HIS A 45 -4.00 -12.13 19.00
C HIS A 45 -2.81 -11.81 19.94
N GLY A 46 -2.79 -10.59 20.49
CA GLY A 46 -1.79 -10.14 21.46
C GLY A 46 -0.84 -9.04 21.00
N ARG A 47 -0.97 -8.52 19.77
CA ARG A 47 -0.30 -7.29 19.33
C ARG A 47 -1.32 -6.28 18.83
N ASP A 48 -1.30 -5.08 19.41
CA ASP A 48 -2.11 -3.98 18.91
C ASP A 48 -1.49 -3.44 17.60
N LEU A 49 -2.11 -3.79 16.48
CA LEU A 49 -1.72 -3.37 15.14
C LEU A 49 -2.58 -2.22 14.63
N SER A 50 -3.38 -1.59 15.49
CA SER A 50 -4.27 -0.47 15.14
C SER A 50 -3.52 0.85 14.92
N THR A 51 -2.51 0.80 14.05
CA THR A 51 -1.78 2.00 13.63
C THR A 51 -2.35 2.53 12.32
N LEU A 52 -2.34 3.85 12.17
CA LEU A 52 -2.65 4.49 10.88
C LEU A 52 -1.77 3.95 9.75
N GLY A 53 -0.51 3.63 10.04
CA GLY A 53 0.40 3.05 9.06
C GLY A 53 -0.03 1.66 8.58
N PHE A 54 -0.55 0.82 9.48
CA PHE A 54 -1.05 -0.50 9.13
C PHE A 54 -2.38 -0.46 8.38
N LEU A 55 -3.26 0.51 8.68
CA LEU A 55 -4.45 0.75 7.85
C LEU A 55 -4.10 1.34 6.48
N GLY A 56 -3.10 2.22 6.43
CA GLY A 56 -2.72 2.99 5.26
C GLY A 56 -1.71 2.34 4.31
N TYR A 57 -1.04 1.24 4.69
CA TYR A 57 0.01 0.67 3.83
C TYR A 57 -0.48 0.25 2.43
N PRO A 58 -1.72 -0.24 2.21
CA PRO A 58 -2.18 -0.53 0.85
C PRO A 58 -2.27 0.75 -0.01
N LEU A 59 -2.56 1.88 0.62
CA LEU A 59 -2.56 3.20 -0.04
C LEU A 59 -1.15 3.68 -0.33
N LEU A 60 -0.18 3.41 0.56
CA LEU A 60 1.23 3.67 0.31
C LEU A 60 1.74 2.82 -0.86
N GLN A 61 1.34 1.56 -0.95
CA GLN A 61 1.64 0.69 -2.09
C GLN A 61 1.05 1.25 -3.40
N ALA A 62 -0.17 1.80 -3.36
CA ALA A 62 -0.75 2.49 -4.52
C ALA A 62 0.11 3.71 -4.94
N ALA A 63 0.61 4.50 -3.98
CA ALA A 63 1.52 5.61 -4.24
C ALA A 63 2.84 5.12 -4.86
N ASP A 64 3.43 4.03 -4.34
CA ASP A 64 4.65 3.42 -4.87
C ASP A 64 4.49 2.98 -6.33
N ILE A 65 3.30 2.50 -6.74
CA ILE A 65 3.01 2.07 -8.11
C ILE A 65 2.75 3.27 -9.03
N LEU A 66 1.89 4.19 -8.59
CA LEU A 66 1.39 5.28 -9.41
C LEU A 66 2.42 6.39 -9.62
N ALA A 67 3.36 6.57 -8.69
CA ALA A 67 4.49 7.50 -8.85
C ALA A 67 5.31 7.22 -10.12
N TYR A 68 5.39 5.95 -10.55
CA TYR A 68 6.10 5.53 -11.76
C TYR A 68 5.19 5.13 -12.92
N LYS A 69 3.87 5.29 -12.76
CA LYS A 69 2.86 4.88 -13.75
C LYS A 69 3.01 3.39 -14.14
N GLY A 70 3.17 2.53 -13.14
CA GLY A 70 3.40 1.09 -13.33
C GLY A 70 2.27 0.42 -14.13
N GLY A 71 2.53 0.03 -15.39
CA GLY A 71 1.52 -0.61 -16.25
C GLY A 71 1.30 -2.10 -15.99
N ARG A 72 2.25 -2.76 -15.32
CA ARG A 72 2.16 -4.17 -14.86
C ARG A 72 2.86 -4.30 -13.53
N VAL A 73 2.19 -4.88 -12.54
CA VAL A 73 2.70 -5.03 -11.18
C VAL A 73 2.64 -6.50 -10.78
N PRO A 74 3.78 -7.23 -10.77
CA PRO A 74 3.79 -8.62 -10.34
C PRO A 74 3.69 -8.68 -8.81
N VAL A 75 2.70 -9.40 -8.29
CA VAL A 75 2.47 -9.61 -6.85
C VAL A 75 1.98 -11.03 -6.57
N GLY A 76 2.00 -11.45 -5.30
CA GLY A 76 1.33 -12.67 -4.85
C GLY A 76 -0.19 -12.56 -4.89
N GLU A 77 -0.89 -13.70 -4.84
CA GLU A 77 -2.36 -13.73 -4.86
C GLU A 77 -3.00 -12.98 -3.67
N ASP A 78 -2.33 -13.00 -2.52
CA ASP A 78 -2.71 -12.30 -1.29
C ASP A 78 -2.71 -10.77 -1.43
N GLN A 79 -2.01 -10.24 -2.44
CA GLN A 79 -1.87 -8.80 -2.69
C GLN A 79 -2.84 -8.29 -3.77
N LEU A 80 -3.64 -9.16 -4.40
CA LEU A 80 -4.61 -8.76 -5.43
C LEU A 80 -5.55 -7.65 -4.94
N PRO A 81 -6.09 -7.67 -3.70
CA PRO A 81 -6.92 -6.58 -3.21
C PRO A 81 -6.22 -5.22 -3.16
N HIS A 82 -4.91 -5.18 -2.92
CA HIS A 82 -4.13 -3.93 -2.93
C HIS A 82 -3.97 -3.39 -4.35
N ILE A 83 -3.79 -4.29 -5.32
CA ILE A 83 -3.73 -3.91 -6.74
C ILE A 83 -5.09 -3.39 -7.20
N GLU A 84 -6.19 -4.01 -6.80
CA GLU A 84 -7.53 -3.51 -7.10
C GLU A 84 -7.82 -2.15 -6.48
N LEU A 85 -7.36 -1.90 -5.25
CA LEU A 85 -7.42 -0.56 -4.62
C LEU A 85 -6.64 0.50 -5.42
N THR A 86 -5.57 0.09 -6.11
CA THR A 86 -4.70 1.00 -6.88
C THR A 86 -5.29 1.42 -8.23
N ARG A 87 -6.29 0.70 -8.74
CA ARG A 87 -6.90 0.91 -10.07
C ARG A 87 -7.92 2.05 -10.08
#